data_AF-J3D733-F1
#
_entry.id   AF-J3D733-F1
#
_cell.length_a   1.000
_cell.length_b   1.000
_cell.length_c   1.000
_cell.angle_alpha   90.00
_cell.angle_beta   90.00
_cell.angle_gamma   90.00
#
_symmetry.space_group_name_H-M   'P 1'
#
loop_
_entity.id
_entity.type
_entity.pdbx_description
1 polymer ?
#
loop_
_entity_poly.entity_id
_entity_poly.type
_entity_poly.pdbx_seq_one_letter_code
_entity_poly.pdbx_strand_id
1 'polypeptide(L)'
;MGLANALAAIEAGVDRFDSSLGGLGGCPYAPGASGNVCTEDLLHMLQLMGFNTGVDLDRVLAVAAQLPGLVGHDIPSQILKAGKRLDLHPIPAHVASLEKQVPSARTPELHP
;
A
#
# COMPACT_ATOMS: atom_id res chain seq x y z
N MET A 1 7.11 11.75 0.51
CA MET A 1 6.52 12.49 1.65
C MET A 1 5.00 12.60 1.61
N GLY A 2 4.30 12.29 0.50
CA GLY A 2 2.84 12.47 0.38
C GLY A 2 2.01 11.91 1.54
N LEU A 3 2.17 10.62 1.85
CA LEU A 3 1.41 9.96 2.92
C LEU A 3 1.71 10.52 4.32
N ALA A 4 2.98 10.83 4.61
CA ALA A 4 3.37 11.43 5.89
C ALA A 4 2.73 12.81 6.08
N ASN A 5 2.68 13.62 5.02
CA ASN A 5 2.02 14.92 5.05
C ASN A 5 0.49 14.77 5.17
N ALA A 6 -0.11 13.77 4.51
CA ALA A 6 -1.53 13.47 4.67
C ALA A 6 -1.85 13.09 6.12
N LEU A 7 -1.03 12.26 6.75
CA LEU A 7 -1.17 11.90 8.17
C LEU A 7 -1.10 13.14 9.08
N ALA A 8 -0.08 13.99 8.90
CA ALA A 8 0.06 15.22 9.67
C ALA A 8 -1.13 16.18 9.46
N ALA A 9 -1.69 16.24 8.25
CA ALA A 9 -2.87 17.04 7.96
C ALA A 9 -4.13 16.49 8.63
N ILE A 10 -4.30 15.16 8.71
CA ILE A 10 -5.39 14.52 9.47
C ILE A 10 -5.29 14.89 10.95
N GLU A 11 -4.09 14.86 11.53
CA GLU A 11 -3.84 15.27 12.91
C GLU A 11 -4.20 16.76 13.14
N ALA A 12 -4.06 17.58 12.11
CA ALA A 12 -4.47 18.99 12.11
C ALA A 12 -5.98 19.21 11.82
N GLY A 13 -6.76 18.14 11.63
CA GLY A 13 -8.22 18.20 11.39
C GLY A 13 -8.64 18.29 9.93
N VAL A 14 -7.74 18.06 8.96
CA VAL A 14 -8.08 17.99 7.54
C VAL A 14 -8.78 16.66 7.22
N ASP A 15 -9.91 16.73 6.52
CA ASP A 15 -10.74 15.58 6.15
C ASP A 15 -10.90 15.39 4.63
N ARG A 16 -10.26 16.24 3.82
CA ARG A 16 -10.33 16.23 2.34
C ARG A 16 -8.93 16.23 1.74
N PHE A 17 -8.70 15.28 0.85
CA PHE A 17 -7.40 15.05 0.21
C PHE A 17 -7.57 14.79 -1.28
N ASP A 18 -6.73 15.44 -2.09
CA ASP A 18 -6.58 15.10 -3.50
C ASP A 18 -5.48 14.04 -3.67
N SER A 19 -5.73 13.12 -4.60
CA SER A 19 -4.80 12.06 -4.98
C SER A 19 -4.98 11.72 -6.45
N SER A 20 -4.10 10.88 -7.00
CA SER A 20 -4.19 10.42 -8.38
C SER A 20 -4.05 8.92 -8.45
N LEU A 21 -4.89 8.29 -9.27
CA LEU A 21 -4.86 6.84 -9.51
C LEU A 21 -3.47 6.44 -10.03
N GLY A 22 -2.89 5.40 -9.44
CA GLY A 22 -1.55 4.94 -9.80
C GLY A 22 -0.43 5.87 -9.35
N GLY A 23 -0.72 6.99 -8.67
CA GLY A 23 0.24 8.07 -8.43
C GLY A 23 0.62 8.83 -9.71
N LEU A 24 -0.27 8.83 -10.71
CA LEU A 24 -0.05 9.54 -11.97
C LEU A 24 0.08 11.05 -11.77
N GLY A 25 0.78 11.67 -12.70
CA GLY A 25 1.08 13.09 -12.72
C GLY A 25 2.58 13.34 -12.72
N GLY A 26 2.95 14.58 -12.44
CA GLY A 26 4.32 15.06 -12.49
C GLY A 26 4.32 16.54 -12.86
N CYS A 27 5.36 17.26 -12.47
CA CYS A 27 5.45 18.67 -12.80
C CYS A 27 6.18 18.84 -14.14
N PRO A 28 5.56 19.46 -15.16
CA PRO A 28 6.24 19.72 -16.43
C PRO A 28 7.42 20.69 -16.27
N TYR A 29 7.47 21.43 -15.16
CA TYR A 29 8.52 22.40 -14.84
C TYR A 29 9.63 21.84 -13.94
N ALA A 30 9.45 20.65 -13.35
CA ALA A 30 10.43 20.02 -12.48
C ALA A 30 10.67 18.56 -12.93
N PRO A 31 11.63 18.33 -13.84
CA PRO A 31 11.97 16.99 -14.32
C PRO A 31 12.31 16.06 -13.15
N GLY A 32 11.62 14.93 -13.05
CA GLY A 32 11.82 13.94 -11.98
C GLY A 32 11.09 14.22 -10.68
N ALA A 33 10.31 15.31 -10.58
CA ALA A 33 9.37 15.45 -9.47
C ALA A 33 8.36 14.30 -9.50
N SER A 34 8.22 13.60 -8.37
CA SER A 34 7.22 12.53 -8.23
C SER A 34 5.82 13.10 -8.52
N GLY A 35 4.95 12.26 -9.09
CA GLY A 35 3.54 12.59 -9.32
C GLY A 35 2.78 12.87 -8.02
N ASN A 36 1.46 12.95 -8.14
CA ASN A 36 0.58 13.14 -6.99
C ASN A 36 0.69 11.98 -6.00
N VAL A 37 0.13 12.16 -4.80
CA VAL A 37 -0.07 11.05 -3.86
C VAL A 37 -0.89 9.96 -4.56
N CYS A 38 -0.41 8.71 -4.51
CA CYS A 38 -1.10 7.56 -5.07
C CYS A 38 -2.40 7.30 -4.31
N THR A 39 -3.52 7.22 -5.03
CA THR A 39 -4.84 6.99 -4.44
C THR A 39 -4.90 5.65 -3.70
N GLU A 40 -4.35 4.59 -4.28
CA GLU A 40 -4.37 3.24 -3.70
C GLU A 40 -3.56 3.18 -2.40
N ASP A 41 -2.39 3.80 -2.39
CA ASP A 41 -1.52 3.84 -1.21
C ASP A 41 -2.18 4.66 -0.09
N LEU A 42 -2.81 5.79 -0.42
CA LEU A 42 -3.55 6.62 0.53
C LEU A 42 -4.77 5.89 1.10
N LEU A 43 -5.57 5.27 0.24
CA LEU A 43 -6.75 4.49 0.65
C LEU A 43 -6.37 3.34 1.57
N HIS A 44 -5.33 2.58 1.22
CA HIS A 44 -4.87 1.46 2.03
C HIS A 44 -4.40 1.92 3.41
N MET A 45 -3.63 3.00 3.48
CA MET A 45 -3.23 3.61 4.76
C MET A 45 -4.44 4.02 5.60
N LEU A 46 -5.38 4.79 5.01
CA LEU A 46 -6.56 5.29 5.71
C LEU A 46 -7.46 4.15 6.22
N GLN A 47 -7.68 3.12 5.41
CA GLN A 47 -8.46 1.96 5.81
C GLN A 47 -7.80 1.18 6.95
N LEU A 48 -6.48 0.98 6.91
CA LEU A 48 -5.75 0.34 8.00
C LEU A 48 -5.77 1.15 9.30
N MET A 49 -5.89 2.47 9.19
CA MET A 49 -6.08 3.38 10.33
C MET A 49 -7.53 3.44 10.83
N GLY A 50 -8.46 2.77 10.17
CA GLY A 50 -9.88 2.72 10.56
C GLY A 50 -10.74 3.86 10.02
N PHE A 51 -10.23 4.68 9.09
CA PHE A 51 -11.04 5.72 8.45
C PHE A 51 -11.99 5.13 7.40
N ASN A 52 -13.22 5.61 7.39
CA ASN A 52 -14.18 5.32 6.33
C ASN A 52 -14.01 6.33 5.18
N THR A 53 -13.46 5.87 4.06
CA THR A 53 -13.29 6.69 2.85
C THR A 53 -14.47 6.60 1.90
N GLY A 54 -15.38 5.64 2.08
CA GLY A 54 -16.47 5.34 1.15
C GLY A 54 -16.01 4.74 -0.18
N VAL A 55 -14.72 4.40 -0.33
CA VAL A 55 -14.13 3.89 -1.58
C VAL A 55 -13.71 2.43 -1.43
N ASP A 56 -14.08 1.61 -2.41
CA ASP A 56 -13.70 0.20 -2.52
C ASP A 56 -12.28 0.07 -3.10
N LEU A 57 -11.32 -0.30 -2.26
CA LEU A 57 -9.90 -0.40 -2.65
C LEU A 57 -9.67 -1.46 -3.73
N ASP A 58 -10.41 -2.57 -3.72
CA ASP A 58 -10.22 -3.66 -4.68
C ASP A 58 -10.66 -3.24 -6.08
N ARG A 59 -11.75 -2.48 -6.18
CA ARG A 59 -12.18 -1.87 -7.45
C ARG A 59 -11.17 -0.85 -7.95
N VAL A 60 -10.60 -0.04 -7.06
CA VAL A 60 -9.57 0.95 -7.45
C VAL A 60 -8.33 0.23 -7.98
N LEU A 61 -7.84 -0.81 -7.30
CA LEU A 61 -6.69 -1.60 -7.74
C LEU A 61 -6.94 -2.27 -9.10
N ALA A 62 -8.15 -2.79 -9.33
CA ALA A 62 -8.52 -3.40 -10.62
C ALA A 62 -8.47 -2.41 -11.79
N VAL A 63 -8.79 -1.13 -11.56
CA VAL A 63 -8.66 -0.07 -12.58
C VAL A 63 -7.20 0.37 -12.69
N ALA A 64 -6.49 0.55 -11.58
CA ALA A 64 -5.07 0.93 -11.57
C ALA A 64 -4.20 -0.07 -12.34
N ALA A 65 -4.50 -1.37 -12.26
CA ALA A 65 -3.81 -2.43 -13.00
C ALA A 65 -3.84 -2.24 -14.53
N GLN A 66 -4.81 -1.50 -15.06
CA GLN A 66 -4.95 -1.24 -16.50
C GLN A 66 -4.12 -0.03 -16.95
N LEU A 67 -3.71 0.84 -16.01
CA LEU A 67 -3.05 2.10 -16.33
C LEU A 67 -1.72 1.93 -17.09
N PRO A 68 -0.81 1.00 -16.75
CA PRO A 68 0.47 0.90 -17.45
C PRO A 68 0.31 0.69 -18.96
N GLY A 69 -0.68 -0.12 -19.36
CA GLY A 69 -1.01 -0.34 -20.77
C GLY A 69 -1.61 0.89 -21.45
N LEU A 70 -2.30 1.76 -20.70
CA LEU A 70 -2.91 2.99 -21.23
C LEU A 70 -1.90 4.14 -21.35
N VAL A 71 -0.99 4.29 -20.37
CA VAL A 71 -0.03 5.40 -20.34
C VAL A 71 1.32 5.06 -20.98
N GLY A 72 1.56 3.78 -21.26
CA GLY A 72 2.78 3.30 -21.94
C GLY A 72 4.02 3.23 -21.04
N HIS A 73 3.85 3.32 -19.72
CA HIS A 73 4.92 3.18 -18.73
C HIS A 73 4.36 2.67 -17.39
N ASP A 74 5.24 2.18 -16.51
CA ASP A 74 4.84 1.74 -15.17
C ASP A 74 4.33 2.89 -14.30
N ILE A 75 3.48 2.55 -13.33
CA ILE A 75 2.94 3.49 -12.36
C ILE A 75 3.60 3.32 -10.97
N PRO A 76 3.75 4.39 -10.17
CA PRO A 76 4.40 4.33 -8.86
C PRO A 76 3.54 3.76 -7.71
N SER A 77 2.38 3.14 -7.99
CA SER A 77 1.53 2.50 -6.96
C SER A 77 2.25 1.36 -6.23
N GLN A 78 2.39 1.47 -4.92
CA GLN A 78 3.06 0.46 -4.09
C GLN A 78 2.12 -0.69 -3.76
N ILE A 79 0.86 -0.38 -3.43
CA ILE A 79 -0.13 -1.41 -3.10
C ILE A 79 -0.45 -2.29 -4.30
N LEU A 80 -0.46 -1.74 -5.53
CA LEU A 80 -0.62 -2.57 -6.72
C LEU A 80 0.53 -3.56 -6.93
N LYS A 81 1.77 -3.16 -6.56
CA LYS A 81 2.97 -4.00 -6.73
C LYS A 81 3.12 -5.04 -5.63
N ALA A 82 2.80 -4.66 -4.39
CA ALA A 82 3.04 -5.47 -3.20
C ALA A 82 1.83 -6.31 -2.78
N GLY A 83 0.61 -5.89 -3.14
CA GLY A 83 -0.62 -6.40 -2.54
C GLY A 83 -0.98 -5.69 -1.23
N LYS A 84 -2.18 -5.96 -0.74
CA LYS A 84 -2.68 -5.48 0.54
C LYS A 84 -1.99 -6.22 1.69
N ARG A 85 -2.02 -5.64 2.89
CA ARG A 85 -1.49 -6.21 4.15
C ARG A 85 -1.81 -7.70 4.37
N LEU A 86 -3.01 -8.14 3.97
CA LEU A 86 -3.49 -9.51 4.23
C LEU A 86 -3.45 -10.41 2.98
N ASP A 87 -2.81 -9.95 1.90
CA ASP A 87 -2.56 -10.77 0.73
C ASP A 87 -1.37 -11.69 1.04
N LEU A 88 -1.65 -12.77 1.77
CA LEU A 88 -0.64 -13.72 2.23
C LEU A 88 -0.09 -14.57 1.08
N HIS A 89 1.18 -14.94 1.20
CA HIS A 89 1.84 -15.87 0.28
C HIS A 89 1.91 -17.28 0.85
N PRO A 90 1.90 -18.32 -0.01
CA PRO A 90 2.06 -19.69 0.46
C PRO A 90 3.41 -19.89 1.14
N ILE A 91 3.42 -20.73 2.18
CA ILE A 91 4.64 -21.11 2.88
C ILE A 91 5.57 -21.83 1.87
N PRO A 92 6.85 -21.42 1.74
CA PRO A 92 7.77 -22.11 0.85
C PRO A 92 7.97 -23.58 1.24
N ALA A 93 8.01 -24.48 0.26
CA ALA A 93 8.11 -25.92 0.50
C ALA A 93 9.31 -26.34 1.36
N HIS A 94 10.41 -25.58 1.32
CA HIS A 94 11.61 -25.86 2.10
C HIS A 94 11.47 -25.56 3.60
N VAL A 95 10.47 -24.78 4.03
CA VAL A 95 10.25 -24.47 5.45
C VAL A 95 9.92 -25.75 6.25
N ALA A 96 9.16 -26.68 5.66
CA ALA A 96 8.86 -27.99 6.27
C ALA A 96 10.12 -28.85 6.52
N SER A 97 11.22 -28.58 5.80
CA SER A 97 12.50 -29.26 6.03
C SER A 97 13.31 -28.66 7.18
N LEU A 98 13.07 -27.40 7.53
CA LEU A 98 13.71 -26.68 8.64
C LEU A 98 13.10 -27.03 10.00
N GLU A 99 11.78 -27.27 10.06
CA GLU A 99 11.09 -27.71 11.30
C GLU A 99 11.66 -29.02 11.86
N LYS A 100 12.17 -29.89 10.99
CA LYS A 100 12.85 -31.14 11.39
C LYS A 100 14.26 -30.93 11.94
N GLN A 101 14.83 -29.74 11.77
CA GLN A 101 16.21 -29.40 12.11
C GLN A 101 16.32 -28.47 13.32
N VAL A 102 15.23 -27.82 13.73
CA VAL A 102 15.19 -26.93 14.90
C VAL A 102 14.57 -27.69 16.09
N PRO A 103 15.30 -27.95 17.19
CA PRO A 103 14.69 -28.44 18.41
C PRO A 103 13.70 -27.39 18.90
N SER A 104 12.42 -27.76 19.01
CA SER A 104 11.30 -26.98 19.56
C SER A 104 11.76 -25.84 20.49
N ALA A 105 11.87 -24.63 19.95
CA ALA A 105 12.05 -23.44 20.77
C ALA A 105 10.75 -23.23 21.56
N ARG A 106 10.89 -23.19 22.89
CA ARG A 106 9.81 -23.03 23.87
C ARG A 106 8.85 -21.91 23.48
N THR A 107 7.56 -22.18 23.61
CA THR A 107 6.47 -21.20 23.61
C THR A 107 6.83 -20.04 24.53
N PRO A 108 6.75 -18.77 24.10
CA PRO A 108 6.86 -17.66 25.03
C PRO A 108 5.62 -17.71 25.94
N GLU A 109 5.83 -17.88 27.24
CA GLU A 109 4.79 -17.69 28.25
C GLU A 109 4.24 -16.27 28.10
N LEU A 110 2.96 -16.17 27.74
CA LEU A 110 2.20 -14.93 27.87
C LEU A 110 2.07 -14.64 29.37
N HIS A 111 2.85 -13.67 29.84
CA HIS A 111 2.65 -13.11 31.18
C HIS A 111 1.29 -12.39 31.25
N PRO A 112 0.61 -12.45 32.42
CA PRO A 112 -0.80 -12.10 32.59
C PRO A 112 -1.11 -10.62 32.43
#